data_AF-B4RFY0-F1
#
_entry.id   AF-B4RFY0-F1
#
_cell.length_a   1.000
_cell.length_b   1.000
_cell.length_c   1.000
_cell.angle_alpha   90.00
_cell.angle_beta   90.00
_cell.angle_gamma   90.00
#
_symmetry.space_group_name_H-M   'P 1'
#
loop_
_entity.id
_entity.type
_entity.pdbx_description
1 polymer ?
#
loop_
_entity_poly.entity_id
_entity_poly.type
_entity_poly.pdbx_seq_one_letter_code
_entity_poly.pdbx_strand_id
1 'polypeptide(L)'
;MEVPCGHGAIDNLFVTPNGGIALVETKLWRNPEARRSVVAQALDYAAAIARMDYGQFEAAVLAGLPNPGAGRPRALYDLLAEEPEALEEPRFIDAVAHNLKTGRFLVIAAGDGIRAETETLAGLLQSHAGARFTFALVSLELFRTATDQILAVPRTLARTVLIERGVVRIVDPRIEIESAPAATATAPRTSMTEELFMEALAARSPALPGHLRAFLTRLTSLGVEPEWRASLNLKWYGENLAVNLGYIRKEGFLSTDATSYTARSARDAAVRYQQRLADLVGGRVVQRSEVNGPYLTTRDGRSNVRLEALLPEHAEAWEAAVAEFIEALQQAPAIADAD
;
A
#
# COMPACT_ATOMS: atom_id res chain seq x y z
N MET A 1 19.34 -3.71 19.77
CA MET A 1 19.55 -2.29 20.10
C MET A 1 18.25 -1.87 20.73
N GLU A 2 18.21 -1.69 22.05
CA GLU A 2 16.92 -1.57 22.73
C GLU A 2 16.50 -0.10 22.87
N VAL A 3 15.32 0.25 22.37
CA VAL A 3 14.77 1.62 22.47
C VAL A 3 13.78 1.68 23.63
N PRO A 4 14.01 2.49 24.67
CA PRO A 4 13.10 2.59 25.79
C PRO A 4 11.75 3.18 25.36
N CYS A 5 10.67 2.56 25.78
CA CYS A 5 9.32 3.11 25.73
C CYS A 5 8.65 2.93 27.09
N GLY A 6 7.58 3.67 27.38
CA GLY A 6 6.91 3.60 28.68
C GLY A 6 6.36 2.22 29.09
N HIS A 7 6.48 1.20 28.22
CA HIS A 7 5.98 -0.17 28.41
C HIS A 7 7.09 -1.24 28.28
N GLY A 8 8.37 -0.85 28.37
CA GLY A 8 9.52 -1.74 28.24
C GLY A 8 10.51 -1.24 27.20
N ALA A 9 11.41 -2.10 26.75
CA ALA A 9 12.40 -1.74 25.73
C ALA A 9 12.09 -2.46 24.42
N ILE A 10 12.01 -1.70 23.34
CA ILE A 10 11.73 -2.19 22.00
C ILE A 10 13.00 -2.85 21.45
N ASP A 11 12.95 -4.14 21.11
CA ASP A 11 14.09 -4.93 20.63
C ASP A 11 14.80 -4.30 19.42
N ASN A 12 14.00 -3.91 18.41
CA ASN A 12 14.48 -3.20 17.23
C ASN A 12 13.45 -2.18 16.75
N LEU A 13 13.92 -0.97 16.51
CA LEU A 13 13.14 0.12 15.93
C LEU A 13 13.87 0.62 14.70
N PHE A 14 13.13 0.75 13.60
CA PHE A 14 13.62 1.28 12.34
C PHE A 14 12.86 2.54 11.97
N VAL A 15 13.58 3.49 11.37
CA VAL A 15 13.01 4.70 10.79
C VAL A 15 13.48 4.78 9.34
N THR A 16 12.56 5.03 8.42
CA THR A 16 12.89 5.19 7.00
C THR A 16 13.23 6.65 6.68
N PRO A 17 13.99 6.92 5.59
CA PRO A 17 14.33 8.30 5.19
C PRO A 17 13.12 9.21 4.89
N ASN A 18 11.95 8.61 4.64
CA ASN A 18 10.68 9.31 4.44
C ASN A 18 9.78 9.41 5.69
N GLY A 19 10.32 9.09 6.88
CA GLY A 19 9.65 9.26 8.18
C GLY A 19 8.74 8.11 8.60
N GLY A 20 8.76 6.97 7.90
CA GLY A 20 8.06 5.75 8.30
C GLY A 20 8.74 5.08 9.50
N ILE A 21 7.95 4.41 10.34
CA ILE A 21 8.41 3.78 11.58
C ILE A 21 8.06 2.29 11.56
N ALA A 22 9.04 1.44 11.88
CA ALA A 22 8.82 0.01 12.07
C ALA A 22 9.34 -0.46 13.43
N LEU A 23 8.52 -1.26 14.12
CA LEU A 23 8.82 -1.91 15.38
C LEU A 23 8.95 -3.41 15.14
N VAL A 24 10.02 -4.02 15.64
CA VAL A 24 10.21 -5.47 15.53
C VAL A 24 10.49 -6.03 16.91
N GLU A 25 9.58 -6.86 17.40
CA GLU A 25 9.76 -7.65 18.61
C GLU A 25 10.16 -9.08 18.24
N THR A 26 11.20 -9.60 18.87
CA THR A 26 11.74 -10.92 18.57
C THR A 26 11.55 -11.89 19.74
N LYS A 27 11.11 -13.12 19.47
CA LYS A 27 10.98 -14.13 20.53
C LYS A 27 11.19 -15.55 20.03
N LEU A 28 11.85 -16.39 20.83
CA LEU A 28 11.92 -17.83 20.61
C LEU A 28 10.56 -18.47 20.97
N TRP A 29 9.89 -19.09 19.99
CA TRP A 29 8.52 -19.58 20.10
C TRP A 29 8.46 -20.99 20.68
N ARG A 30 8.75 -21.08 21.98
CA ARG A 30 8.77 -22.36 22.70
C ARG A 30 7.37 -22.90 23.05
N ASN A 31 6.38 -22.02 23.25
CA ASN A 31 5.00 -22.39 23.60
C ASN A 31 3.97 -21.34 23.10
N PRO A 32 2.66 -21.65 23.12
CA PRO A 32 1.61 -20.71 22.72
C PRO A 32 1.50 -19.43 23.56
N GLU A 33 1.86 -19.47 24.83
CA GLU A 33 1.83 -18.30 25.73
C GLU A 33 2.88 -17.26 25.37
N ALA A 34 4.10 -17.70 25.03
CA ALA A 34 5.16 -16.84 24.53
C ALA A 34 4.74 -16.13 23.23
N ARG A 35 3.94 -16.79 22.38
CA ARG A 35 3.36 -16.19 21.16
C ARG A 35 2.32 -15.12 21.47
N ARG A 36 1.41 -15.34 22.42
CA ARG A 36 0.45 -14.30 22.82
C ARG A 36 1.15 -13.11 23.48
N SER A 37 2.15 -13.41 24.32
CA SER A 37 2.97 -12.39 24.98
C SER A 37 3.72 -11.51 23.98
N VAL A 38 4.33 -12.07 22.92
CA VAL A 38 5.07 -11.25 21.94
C VAL A 38 4.15 -10.32 21.17
N VAL A 39 2.95 -10.78 20.81
CA VAL A 39 1.96 -9.94 20.11
C VAL A 39 1.49 -8.81 21.02
N ALA A 40 1.10 -9.11 22.26
CA ALA A 40 0.68 -8.09 23.22
C ALA A 40 1.79 -7.05 23.47
N GLN A 41 3.02 -7.51 23.66
CA GLN A 41 4.19 -6.66 23.88
C GLN A 41 4.48 -5.74 22.69
N ALA A 42 4.45 -6.26 21.46
CA ALA A 42 4.62 -5.46 20.25
C ALA A 42 3.51 -4.40 20.09
N LEU A 43 2.27 -4.72 20.49
CA LEU A 43 1.14 -3.80 20.49
C LEU A 43 1.26 -2.72 21.56
N ASP A 44 1.70 -3.08 22.76
CA ASP A 44 1.96 -2.14 23.86
C ASP A 44 3.02 -1.12 23.46
N TYR A 45 4.06 -1.53 22.73
CA TYR A 45 5.07 -0.63 22.17
C TYR A 45 4.48 0.34 21.17
N ALA A 46 3.68 -0.14 20.22
CA ALA A 46 2.99 0.70 19.26
C ALA A 46 2.09 1.75 19.96
N ALA A 47 1.36 1.33 21.00
CA ALA A 47 0.53 2.21 21.81
C ALA A 47 1.35 3.23 22.63
N ALA A 48 2.54 2.84 23.09
CA ALA A 48 3.44 3.71 23.82
C ALA A 48 4.01 4.82 22.93
N ILE A 49 4.54 4.46 21.76
CA ILE A 49 5.17 5.44 20.87
C ILE A 49 4.14 6.36 20.21
N ALA A 50 2.90 5.89 19.97
CA ALA A 50 1.82 6.73 19.44
C ALA A 50 1.48 7.95 20.32
N ARG A 51 1.89 7.92 21.60
CA ARG A 51 1.67 9.01 22.56
C ARG A 51 2.84 9.98 22.63
N MET A 52 3.96 9.69 21.97
CA MET A 52 5.14 10.53 21.97
C MET A 52 5.00 11.66 20.94
N ASP A 53 5.49 12.85 21.28
CA ASP A 53 5.86 13.84 20.28
C ASP A 53 7.20 13.48 19.62
N TYR A 54 7.57 14.22 18.57
CA TYR A 54 8.83 13.98 17.86
C TYR A 54 10.06 14.06 18.78
N GLY A 55 10.12 15.04 19.68
CA GLY A 55 11.29 15.24 20.54
C GLY A 55 11.44 14.11 21.57
N GLN A 56 10.34 13.63 22.13
CA GLN A 56 10.31 12.46 23.00
C GLN A 56 10.75 11.20 22.26
N PHE A 57 10.26 11.01 21.04
CA PHE A 57 10.63 9.88 20.20
C PHE A 57 12.11 9.91 19.81
N GLU A 58 12.61 11.06 19.35
CA GLU A 58 14.03 11.28 19.02
C GLU A 58 14.91 10.99 20.23
N ALA A 59 14.57 11.52 21.40
CA ALA A 59 15.31 11.26 22.63
C ALA A 59 15.36 9.77 22.98
N ALA A 60 14.24 9.05 22.82
CA ALA A 60 14.17 7.61 23.05
C ALA A 60 15.08 6.84 22.06
N VAL A 61 15.00 7.16 20.76
CA VAL A 61 15.82 6.50 19.73
C VAL A 61 17.31 6.78 19.96
N LEU A 62 17.69 8.03 20.18
CA LEU A 62 19.08 8.41 20.46
C LEU A 62 19.61 7.75 21.74
N ALA A 63 18.77 7.53 22.75
CA ALA A 63 19.13 6.81 23.97
C ALA A 63 19.36 5.31 23.74
N GLY A 64 18.63 4.70 22.80
CA GLY A 64 18.77 3.28 22.44
C GLY A 64 19.96 2.94 21.56
N LEU A 65 20.58 3.95 20.91
CA LEU A 65 21.78 3.75 20.09
C LEU A 65 22.93 3.18 20.94
N PRO A 66 23.68 2.17 20.44
CA PRO A 66 24.86 1.67 21.12
C PRO A 66 25.86 2.82 21.27
N ASN A 67 26.50 2.91 22.44
CA ASN A 67 27.40 4.00 22.78
C ASN A 67 28.52 4.11 21.74
N PRO A 68 28.48 5.06 20.80
CA PRO A 68 29.57 5.26 19.88
C PRO A 68 30.66 5.96 20.70
N GLY A 69 31.91 5.87 20.29
CA GLY A 69 32.92 6.81 20.78
C GLY A 69 32.58 8.25 20.36
N ALA A 70 33.55 8.95 19.77
CA ALA A 70 33.49 10.38 19.48
C ALA A 70 32.46 10.83 18.39
N GLY A 71 31.44 10.04 18.03
CA GLY A 71 30.56 10.28 16.89
C GLY A 71 29.09 9.98 17.16
N ARG A 72 28.54 10.44 18.29
CA ARG A 72 27.10 10.28 18.56
C ARG A 72 26.31 11.29 17.70
N PRO A 73 25.32 10.84 16.91
CA PRO A 73 24.42 11.75 16.21
C PRO A 73 23.70 12.64 17.23
N ARG A 74 23.50 13.92 16.88
CA ARG A 74 22.85 14.90 17.74
C ARG A 74 21.35 14.91 17.53
N ALA A 75 20.91 14.58 16.31
CA ALA A 75 19.53 14.45 15.91
C ALA A 75 19.29 13.07 15.27
N LEU A 76 18.05 12.60 15.29
CA LEU A 76 17.64 11.39 14.57
C LEU A 76 17.90 11.55 13.07
N TYR A 77 17.70 12.75 12.53
CA TYR A 77 17.90 13.04 11.12
C TYR A 77 19.36 12.84 10.65
N ASP A 78 20.35 13.04 11.52
CA ASP A 78 21.77 12.84 11.19
C ASP A 78 22.07 11.40 10.73
N LEU A 79 21.26 10.42 11.16
CA LEU A 79 21.40 9.01 10.78
C LEU A 79 20.90 8.72 9.37
N LEU A 80 20.10 9.61 8.78
CA LEU A 80 19.36 9.39 7.55
C LEU A 80 19.69 10.43 6.47
N ALA A 81 20.35 11.53 6.82
CA ALA A 81 20.58 12.68 5.94
C ALA A 81 21.29 12.34 4.62
N GLU A 82 22.16 11.32 4.62
CA GLU A 82 22.93 10.88 3.44
C GLU A 82 22.18 9.84 2.59
N GLU A 83 20.99 9.38 3.01
CA GLU A 83 20.20 8.42 2.25
C GLU A 83 19.56 9.09 1.02
N PRO A 84 19.60 8.48 -0.18
CA PRO A 84 19.08 9.08 -1.41
C PRO A 84 17.59 9.46 -1.36
N GLU A 85 16.81 8.80 -0.51
CA GLU A 85 15.37 9.01 -0.33
C GLU A 85 15.02 9.92 0.86
N ALA A 86 16.02 10.51 1.53
CA ALA A 86 15.81 11.37 2.68
C ALA A 86 15.00 12.62 2.29
N LEU A 87 13.94 12.86 3.05
CA LEU A 87 13.24 14.14 3.00
C LEU A 87 14.13 15.23 3.61
N GLU A 88 13.94 16.48 3.20
CA GLU A 88 14.52 17.62 3.93
C GLU A 88 14.13 17.57 5.41
N GLU A 89 15.06 17.89 6.31
CA GLU A 89 14.90 17.75 7.76
C GLU A 89 13.54 18.21 8.31
N PRO A 90 13.00 19.40 7.97
CA PRO A 90 11.68 19.81 8.46
C PRO A 90 10.55 18.88 8.01
N ARG A 91 10.60 18.40 6.76
CA ARG A 91 9.60 17.47 6.21
C ARG A 91 9.73 16.08 6.81
N PHE A 92 10.96 15.65 7.13
CA PHE A 92 11.20 14.40 7.85
C PHE A 92 10.59 14.47 9.26
N ILE A 93 10.86 15.55 10.00
CA ILE A 93 10.31 15.78 11.34
C ILE A 93 8.77 15.77 11.29
N ASP A 94 8.17 16.50 10.34
CA ASP A 94 6.73 16.54 10.14
C ASP A 94 6.16 15.15 9.81
N ALA A 95 6.83 14.37 8.96
CA ALA A 95 6.41 13.02 8.60
C ALA A 95 6.45 12.06 9.81
N VAL A 96 7.52 12.10 10.61
CA VAL A 96 7.64 11.28 11.83
C VAL A 96 6.58 11.68 12.85
N ALA A 97 6.44 12.98 13.14
CA ALA A 97 5.43 13.49 14.07
C ALA A 97 4.00 13.11 13.63
N HIS A 98 3.72 13.21 12.33
CA HIS A 98 2.45 12.78 11.76
C HIS A 98 2.23 11.27 11.95
N ASN A 99 3.24 10.43 11.66
CA ASN A 99 3.12 8.98 11.80
C ASN A 99 2.95 8.54 13.26
N LEU A 100 3.63 9.20 14.21
CA LEU A 100 3.41 9.01 15.65
C LEU A 100 1.97 9.34 16.04
N LYS A 101 1.52 10.56 15.72
CA LYS A 101 0.18 11.05 16.06
C LYS A 101 -0.95 10.22 15.43
N THR A 102 -0.73 9.72 14.22
CA THR A 102 -1.72 8.91 13.51
C THR A 102 -1.62 7.43 13.83
N GLY A 103 -0.59 6.98 14.54
CA GLY A 103 -0.38 5.56 14.82
C GLY A 103 -0.02 4.74 13.58
N ARG A 104 0.61 5.38 12.57
CA ARG A 104 0.97 4.76 11.29
C ARG A 104 2.33 4.09 11.38
N PHE A 105 2.33 2.82 11.78
CA PHE A 105 3.53 2.04 11.98
C PHE A 105 3.48 0.70 11.24
N LEU A 106 4.64 0.08 11.04
CA LEU A 106 4.75 -1.35 10.77
C LEU A 106 5.17 -2.05 12.06
N VAL A 107 4.36 -2.96 12.58
CA VAL A 107 4.65 -3.74 13.78
C VAL A 107 4.89 -5.18 13.37
N ILE A 108 6.05 -5.72 13.72
CA ILE A 108 6.45 -7.08 13.36
C ILE A 108 6.69 -7.87 14.65
N ALA A 109 6.00 -8.99 14.80
CA ALA A 109 6.37 -10.03 15.75
C ALA A 109 7.15 -11.12 14.99
N ALA A 110 8.43 -11.28 15.32
CA ALA A 110 9.34 -12.22 14.67
C ALA A 110 9.71 -13.40 15.59
N GLY A 111 9.78 -14.61 15.04
CA GLY A 111 10.23 -15.80 15.79
C GLY A 111 10.73 -16.94 14.90
N ASP A 112 11.06 -18.08 15.51
CA ASP A 112 11.86 -19.18 14.92
C ASP A 112 11.05 -20.37 14.33
N GLY A 113 9.71 -20.32 14.31
CA GLY A 113 8.89 -21.27 13.52
C GLY A 113 7.49 -21.58 14.08
N ILE A 114 6.50 -21.83 13.20
CA ILE A 114 5.12 -22.17 13.61
C ILE A 114 4.78 -23.64 13.30
N ARG A 115 4.48 -24.40 14.35
CA ARG A 115 3.51 -25.49 14.28
C ARG A 115 2.13 -24.89 14.58
N ALA A 116 1.23 -25.06 13.61
CA ALA A 116 -0.18 -24.68 13.49
C ALA A 116 -0.83 -23.98 14.70
N GLU A 117 -1.33 -22.75 14.48
CA GLU A 117 -2.49 -22.09 15.14
C GLU A 117 -2.54 -20.58 14.77
N THR A 118 -2.32 -20.25 13.49
CA THR A 118 -2.31 -18.86 12.98
C THR A 118 -3.69 -18.18 13.12
N GLU A 119 -4.77 -18.96 13.17
CA GLU A 119 -6.16 -18.51 13.21
C GLU A 119 -6.52 -17.79 14.53
N THR A 120 -6.02 -18.24 15.67
CA THR A 120 -6.32 -17.64 16.99
C THR A 120 -5.71 -16.24 17.15
N LEU A 121 -4.55 -16.00 16.53
CA LEU A 121 -3.90 -14.69 16.53
C LEU A 121 -4.55 -13.72 15.55
N ALA A 122 -5.07 -14.21 14.42
CA ALA A 122 -5.86 -13.40 13.49
C ALA A 122 -7.12 -12.83 14.19
N GLY A 123 -7.78 -13.60 15.06
CA GLY A 123 -8.91 -13.12 15.87
C GLY A 123 -8.54 -12.03 16.87
N LEU A 124 -7.38 -12.15 17.55
CA LEU A 124 -6.86 -11.10 18.43
C LEU A 124 -6.53 -9.81 17.65
N LEU A 125 -5.94 -9.95 16.47
CA LEU A 125 -5.63 -8.83 15.59
C LEU A 125 -6.89 -8.15 15.04
N GLN A 126 -7.93 -8.93 14.69
CA GLN A 126 -9.25 -8.42 14.31
C GLN A 126 -9.97 -7.70 15.45
N SER A 127 -9.76 -8.12 16.72
CA SER A 127 -10.30 -7.40 17.88
C SER A 127 -9.69 -5.99 18.07
N HIS A 128 -8.64 -5.66 17.31
CA HIS A 128 -7.99 -4.36 17.26
C HIS A 128 -8.16 -3.66 15.90
N ALA A 129 -9.19 -4.03 15.11
CA ALA A 129 -9.53 -3.48 13.78
C ALA A 129 -9.86 -1.96 13.73
N GLY A 130 -9.44 -1.17 14.71
CA GLY A 130 -9.45 0.29 14.67
C GLY A 130 -8.06 0.93 14.65
N ALA A 131 -6.99 0.13 14.68
CA ALA A 131 -5.63 0.61 14.71
C ALA A 131 -5.09 0.97 13.31
N ARG A 132 -4.33 2.07 13.21
CA ARG A 132 -3.79 2.61 11.95
C ARG A 132 -2.41 2.07 11.57
N PHE A 133 -1.94 1.02 12.25
CA PHE A 133 -0.67 0.35 11.94
C PHE A 133 -0.92 -0.96 11.17
N THR A 134 0.08 -1.36 10.38
CA THR A 134 0.15 -2.71 9.80
C THR A 134 0.83 -3.63 10.81
N PHE A 135 0.24 -4.77 11.12
CA PHE A 135 0.85 -5.81 11.95
C PHE A 135 1.24 -7.00 11.08
N ALA A 136 2.42 -7.55 11.28
CA ALA A 136 2.88 -8.76 10.61
C ALA A 136 3.46 -9.76 11.60
N LEU A 137 3.08 -11.03 11.46
CA LEU A 137 3.74 -12.15 12.11
C LEU A 137 4.72 -12.76 11.10
N VAL A 138 6.00 -12.80 11.47
CA VAL A 138 7.08 -13.28 10.58
C VAL A 138 7.84 -14.41 11.27
N SER A 139 8.08 -15.50 10.57
CA SER A 139 9.00 -16.55 11.01
C SER A 139 10.29 -16.46 10.24
N LEU A 140 11.42 -16.62 10.92
CA LEU A 140 12.73 -16.76 10.33
C LEU A 140 13.15 -18.23 10.40
N GLU A 141 13.07 -18.93 9.28
CA GLU A 141 13.59 -20.29 9.18
C GLU A 141 15.09 -20.23 8.87
N LEU A 142 15.91 -20.85 9.73
CA LEU A 142 17.35 -20.87 9.57
C LEU A 142 17.79 -22.22 9.01
N PHE A 143 18.48 -22.19 7.88
CA PHE A 143 19.08 -23.35 7.24
C PHE A 143 20.60 -23.21 7.27
N ARG A 144 21.29 -24.33 7.48
CA ARG A 144 22.75 -24.38 7.35
C ARG A 144 23.10 -24.94 5.97
N THR A 145 23.91 -24.20 5.21
CA THR A 145 24.39 -24.68 3.91
C THR A 145 25.51 -25.70 4.08
N ALA A 146 25.88 -26.38 3.00
CA ALA A 146 27.05 -27.27 2.98
C ALA A 146 28.38 -26.54 3.27
N THR A 147 28.41 -25.21 3.16
CA THR A 147 29.57 -24.34 3.43
C THR A 147 29.54 -23.72 4.83
N ASP A 148 28.70 -24.24 5.73
CA ASP A 148 28.51 -23.75 7.11
C ASP A 148 27.90 -22.33 7.21
N GLN A 149 27.38 -21.78 6.12
CA GLN A 149 26.68 -20.50 6.12
C GLN A 149 25.25 -20.66 6.63
N ILE A 150 24.73 -19.63 7.30
CA ILE A 150 23.33 -19.59 7.74
C ILE A 150 22.50 -18.87 6.68
N LEU A 151 21.57 -19.58 6.06
CA LEU A 151 20.52 -19.03 5.21
C LEU A 151 19.28 -18.76 6.06
N ALA A 152 18.96 -17.49 6.26
CA ALA A 152 17.72 -17.08 6.92
C ALA A 152 16.63 -16.83 5.88
N VAL A 153 15.54 -17.59 5.95
CA VAL A 153 14.39 -17.49 5.05
C VAL A 153 13.21 -16.92 5.83
N PRO A 154 12.86 -15.63 5.64
CA PRO A 154 11.68 -15.04 6.25
C PRO A 154 10.41 -15.57 5.57
N ARG A 155 9.39 -15.88 6.37
CA ARG A 155 8.04 -16.19 5.90
C ARG A 155 7.02 -15.34 6.67
N THR A 156 6.18 -14.62 5.94
CA THR A 156 5.05 -13.88 6.53
C THR A 156 3.89 -14.84 6.75
N LEU A 157 3.47 -14.97 8.01
CA LEU A 157 2.50 -15.97 8.45
C LEU A 157 1.10 -15.38 8.57
N ALA A 158 1.04 -14.13 9.05
CA ALA A 158 -0.17 -13.34 9.12
C ALA A 158 0.19 -11.87 8.91
N ARG A 159 -0.72 -11.12 8.29
CA ARG A 159 -0.61 -9.68 8.16
C ARG A 159 -1.99 -9.07 8.34
N THR A 160 -2.12 -8.09 9.23
CA THR A 160 -3.32 -7.26 9.22
C THR A 160 -3.27 -6.37 7.99
N VAL A 161 -4.25 -6.53 7.12
CA VAL A 161 -4.58 -5.48 6.16
C VAL A 161 -5.29 -4.41 7.00
N LEU A 162 -4.95 -3.13 6.81
CA LEU A 162 -5.76 -2.04 7.38
C LEU A 162 -7.19 -2.28 6.91
N ILE A 163 -8.07 -2.72 7.81
CA ILE A 163 -9.47 -2.93 7.48
C ILE A 163 -10.09 -1.55 7.38
N GLU A 164 -10.36 -1.11 6.15
CA GLU A 164 -11.20 0.05 5.89
C GLU A 164 -12.55 -0.19 6.56
N ARG A 165 -12.97 0.78 7.38
CA ARG A 165 -14.24 0.71 8.10
C ARG A 165 -15.38 0.74 7.09
N GLY A 166 -16.06 -0.40 6.91
CA GLY A 166 -17.43 -0.40 6.44
C GLY A 166 -18.28 0.46 7.38
N VAL A 167 -18.78 1.60 6.89
CA VAL A 167 -19.75 2.42 7.61
C VAL A 167 -21.05 1.62 7.69
N VAL A 168 -21.32 0.99 8.82
CA VAL A 168 -22.62 0.35 9.07
C VAL A 168 -23.63 1.47 9.34
N ARG A 169 -24.41 1.84 8.32
CA ARG A 169 -25.63 2.62 8.52
C ARG A 169 -26.71 1.65 9.01
N ILE A 170 -26.97 1.66 10.32
CA ILE A 170 -28.06 0.89 10.91
C ILE A 170 -29.38 1.49 10.45
N VAL A 171 -30.14 0.74 9.65
CA VAL A 171 -31.56 0.98 9.38
C VAL A 171 -32.30 -0.29 9.79
N ASP A 172 -32.96 -0.21 10.95
CA ASP A 172 -33.84 -1.21 11.58
C ASP A 172 -33.20 -2.46 12.27
N PRO A 173 -33.78 -2.98 13.38
CA PRO A 173 -33.12 -3.88 14.31
C PRO A 173 -33.30 -5.39 14.02
N ARG A 174 -33.34 -5.82 12.75
CA ARG A 174 -33.57 -7.25 12.42
C ARG A 174 -32.82 -7.73 11.18
N ILE A 175 -31.50 -7.85 11.22
CA ILE A 175 -30.75 -8.63 10.20
C ILE A 175 -29.57 -9.38 10.83
N GLU A 176 -29.52 -10.68 10.56
CA GLU A 176 -28.41 -11.62 10.82
C GLU A 176 -27.20 -11.29 9.92
N ILE A 177 -26.00 -11.33 10.50
CA ILE A 177 -24.74 -10.98 9.82
C ILE A 177 -24.25 -12.21 9.05
N GLU A 178 -24.33 -12.18 7.72
CA GLU A 178 -23.56 -13.11 6.88
C GLU A 178 -22.22 -12.46 6.47
N SER A 179 -21.14 -13.07 6.94
CA SER A 179 -19.77 -12.75 6.58
C SER A 179 -19.47 -13.24 5.15
N ALA A 180 -19.03 -12.35 4.25
CA ALA A 180 -18.55 -12.76 2.93
C ALA A 180 -17.30 -13.66 3.06
N PRO A 181 -17.15 -14.72 2.22
CA PRO A 181 -16.02 -15.63 2.32
C PRO A 181 -14.70 -14.97 1.88
N ALA A 182 -13.65 -15.25 2.64
CA ALA A 182 -12.30 -14.74 2.40
C ALA A 182 -11.72 -15.27 1.08
N ALA A 183 -11.43 -14.36 0.14
CA ALA A 183 -10.67 -14.69 -1.05
C ALA A 183 -9.21 -15.00 -0.69
N THR A 184 -8.69 -16.07 -1.29
CA THR A 184 -7.35 -16.64 -1.06
C THR A 184 -6.27 -15.67 -1.55
N ALA A 185 -5.41 -15.17 -0.66
CA ALA A 185 -4.37 -14.20 -1.00
C ALA A 185 -3.05 -14.88 -1.41
N THR A 186 -2.67 -14.70 -2.67
CA THR A 186 -1.33 -14.95 -3.23
C THR A 186 -0.35 -13.84 -2.77
N ALA A 187 0.95 -14.19 -2.67
CA ALA A 187 2.11 -13.42 -2.16
C ALA A 187 2.12 -11.86 -2.22
N PRO A 188 2.80 -11.17 -1.27
CA PRO A 188 2.53 -9.78 -0.92
C PRO A 188 3.03 -8.79 -1.96
N ARG A 189 2.12 -7.98 -2.50
CA ARG A 189 2.42 -6.71 -3.19
C ARG A 189 2.25 -5.57 -2.19
N THR A 190 3.13 -4.58 -2.22
CA THR A 190 3.08 -3.36 -1.41
C THR A 190 1.73 -2.65 -1.66
N SER A 191 0.78 -2.78 -0.74
CA SER A 191 -0.54 -2.14 -0.81
C SER A 191 -0.53 -0.81 -0.07
N MET A 192 -0.83 0.29 -0.76
CA MET A 192 -1.18 1.58 -0.16
C MET A 192 -2.68 1.55 0.20
N THR A 193 -3.09 2.20 1.30
CA THR A 193 -4.54 2.35 1.61
C THR A 193 -5.17 3.47 0.78
N GLU A 194 -6.50 3.46 0.60
CA GLU A 194 -7.20 4.55 -0.06
C GLU A 194 -6.88 5.89 0.61
N GLU A 195 -6.93 5.97 1.95
CA GLU A 195 -6.75 7.23 2.67
C GLU A 195 -5.35 7.81 2.46
N LEU A 196 -4.31 6.99 2.46
CA LEU A 196 -2.93 7.43 2.21
C LEU A 196 -2.78 7.98 0.79
N PHE A 197 -3.41 7.33 -0.18
CA PHE A 197 -3.41 7.80 -1.55
C PHE A 197 -4.16 9.13 -1.68
N MET A 198 -5.32 9.25 -1.04
CA MET A 198 -6.13 10.47 -1.07
C MET A 198 -5.44 11.64 -0.38
N GLU A 199 -4.75 11.42 0.75
CA GLU A 199 -3.95 12.45 1.42
C GLU A 199 -2.80 12.93 0.54
N ALA A 200 -2.10 12.02 -0.15
CA ALA A 200 -1.03 12.39 -1.08
C ALA A 200 -1.55 13.24 -2.26
N LEU A 201 -2.74 12.95 -2.76
CA LEU A 201 -3.41 13.80 -3.76
C LEU A 201 -3.86 15.14 -3.17
N ALA A 202 -4.40 15.15 -1.95
CA ALA A 202 -4.89 16.35 -1.28
C ALA A 202 -3.76 17.37 -1.02
N ALA A 203 -2.56 16.88 -0.69
CA ALA A 203 -1.37 17.71 -0.50
C ALA A 203 -0.99 18.49 -1.78
N ARG A 204 -1.43 18.02 -2.95
CA ARG A 204 -1.23 18.72 -4.24
C ARG A 204 -2.38 19.65 -4.57
N SER A 205 -3.59 19.11 -4.55
CA SER A 205 -4.82 19.84 -4.88
C SER A 205 -5.92 19.38 -3.92
N PRO A 206 -6.37 20.25 -2.99
CA PRO A 206 -7.35 19.88 -1.97
C PRO A 206 -8.68 19.35 -2.53
N ALA A 207 -9.07 19.77 -3.75
CA ALA A 207 -10.32 19.33 -4.39
C ALA A 207 -10.19 17.99 -5.15
N LEU A 208 -8.97 17.59 -5.53
CA LEU A 208 -8.73 16.44 -6.40
C LEU A 208 -9.21 15.10 -5.80
N PRO A 209 -9.04 14.81 -4.49
CA PRO A 209 -9.61 13.60 -3.89
C PRO A 209 -11.12 13.50 -4.04
N GLY A 210 -11.83 14.63 -3.94
CA GLY A 210 -13.28 14.69 -4.12
C GLY A 210 -13.68 14.35 -5.55
N HIS A 211 -13.00 14.94 -6.53
CA HIS A 211 -13.24 14.65 -7.95
C HIS A 211 -12.92 13.20 -8.31
N LEU A 212 -11.82 12.64 -7.78
CA LEU A 212 -11.46 11.24 -8.01
C LEU A 212 -12.51 10.29 -7.40
N ARG A 213 -12.98 10.51 -6.17
CA ARG A 213 -14.04 9.67 -5.57
C ARG A 213 -15.35 9.70 -6.34
N ALA A 214 -15.75 10.88 -6.79
CA ALA A 214 -16.93 11.04 -7.65
C ALA A 214 -16.76 10.25 -8.96
N PHE A 215 -15.58 10.30 -9.56
CA PHE A 215 -15.26 9.56 -10.78
C PHE A 215 -15.20 8.04 -10.55
N LEU A 216 -14.59 7.57 -9.47
CA LEU A 216 -14.57 6.13 -9.14
C LEU A 216 -15.98 5.57 -8.95
N THR A 217 -16.88 6.34 -8.32
CA THR A 217 -18.29 5.96 -8.14
C THR A 217 -19.00 5.74 -9.49
N ARG A 218 -18.71 6.59 -10.48
CA ARG A 218 -19.20 6.43 -11.87
C ARG A 218 -18.68 5.13 -12.49
N LEU A 219 -17.37 4.90 -12.39
CA LEU A 219 -16.73 3.72 -12.96
C LEU A 219 -17.22 2.39 -12.33
N THR A 220 -17.54 2.37 -11.03
CA THR A 220 -18.11 1.19 -10.37
C THR A 220 -19.46 0.77 -10.99
N SER A 221 -20.24 1.72 -11.52
CA SER A 221 -21.49 1.41 -12.24
C SER A 221 -21.25 0.66 -13.56
N LEU A 222 -20.03 0.71 -14.09
CA LEU A 222 -19.59 -0.02 -15.29
C LEU A 222 -18.85 -1.34 -14.94
N GLY A 223 -18.84 -1.75 -13.67
CA GLY A 223 -18.12 -2.94 -13.21
C GLY A 223 -16.60 -2.74 -13.10
N VAL A 224 -16.14 -1.50 -13.01
CA VAL A 224 -14.72 -1.18 -12.79
C VAL A 224 -14.47 -1.01 -11.29
N GLU A 225 -13.52 -1.79 -10.79
CA GLU A 225 -13.10 -1.79 -9.40
C GLU A 225 -11.78 -1.03 -9.20
N PRO A 226 -11.71 -0.14 -8.20
CA PRO A 226 -10.43 0.45 -7.78
C PRO A 226 -9.61 -0.57 -6.99
N GLU A 227 -8.38 -0.86 -7.45
CA GLU A 227 -7.41 -1.65 -6.67
C GLU A 227 -6.27 -0.78 -6.14
N TRP A 228 -6.22 -0.65 -4.81
CA TRP A 228 -5.18 0.08 -4.10
C TRP A 228 -3.92 -0.77 -3.89
N ARG A 229 -2.89 -0.52 -4.72
CA ARG A 229 -1.54 -1.11 -4.57
C ARG A 229 -0.53 0.01 -4.29
N ALA A 230 0.69 -0.06 -4.83
CA ALA A 230 1.60 1.09 -4.86
C ALA A 230 1.03 2.27 -5.69
N SER A 231 0.05 1.98 -6.55
CA SER A 231 -0.76 2.90 -7.34
C SER A 231 -2.22 2.46 -7.30
N LEU A 232 -3.15 3.37 -7.56
CA LEU A 232 -4.56 3.05 -7.79
C LEU A 232 -4.70 2.46 -9.20
N ASN A 233 -5.09 1.20 -9.32
CA ASN A 233 -5.41 0.60 -10.62
C ASN A 233 -6.92 0.63 -10.86
N LEU A 234 -7.32 0.91 -12.09
CA LEU A 234 -8.71 0.83 -12.54
C LEU A 234 -8.89 -0.54 -13.21
N LYS A 235 -9.45 -1.50 -12.50
CA LYS A 235 -9.56 -2.89 -12.94
C LYS A 235 -10.98 -3.21 -13.40
N TRP A 236 -11.10 -3.80 -14.57
CA TRP A 236 -12.35 -4.38 -15.04
C TRP A 236 -12.21 -5.89 -15.12
N TYR A 237 -13.19 -6.61 -14.58
CA TYR A 237 -13.25 -8.07 -14.54
C TYR A 237 -14.36 -8.57 -15.46
N GLY A 238 -13.98 -9.08 -16.62
CA GLY A 238 -14.85 -9.89 -17.48
C GLY A 238 -14.83 -11.36 -17.06
N GLU A 239 -15.69 -12.17 -17.67
CA GLU A 239 -15.84 -13.60 -17.31
C GLU A 239 -14.52 -14.39 -17.30
N ASN A 240 -13.63 -14.10 -18.26
CA ASN A 240 -12.34 -14.80 -18.41
C ASN A 240 -11.14 -13.83 -18.56
N LEU A 241 -11.32 -12.54 -18.29
CA LEU A 241 -10.27 -11.54 -18.53
C LEU A 241 -10.30 -10.42 -17.50
N ALA A 242 -9.14 -10.11 -16.93
CA ALA A 242 -8.94 -8.94 -16.08
C ALA A 242 -8.15 -7.86 -16.83
N VAL A 243 -8.80 -6.74 -17.15
CA VAL A 243 -8.18 -5.61 -17.87
C VAL A 243 -7.81 -4.50 -16.91
N ASN A 244 -6.64 -3.89 -17.10
CA ASN A 244 -6.26 -2.66 -16.41
C ASN A 244 -6.52 -1.47 -17.34
N LEU A 245 -7.53 -0.66 -17.04
CA LEU A 245 -7.92 0.54 -17.81
C LEU A 245 -6.94 1.72 -17.64
N GLY A 246 -6.01 1.58 -16.70
CA GLY A 246 -5.01 2.58 -16.35
C GLY A 246 -4.75 2.59 -14.85
N TYR A 247 -3.61 3.16 -14.48
CA TYR A 247 -3.25 3.33 -13.08
C TYR A 247 -2.81 4.75 -12.78
N ILE A 248 -3.18 5.21 -11.59
CA ILE A 248 -2.93 6.55 -11.09
C ILE A 248 -1.90 6.40 -9.97
N ARG A 249 -0.76 7.09 -10.10
CA ARG A 249 0.25 7.14 -9.04
C ARG A 249 -0.15 8.15 -7.97
N LYS A 250 0.38 8.02 -6.75
CA LYS A 250 0.11 8.93 -5.62
C LYS A 250 0.48 10.39 -5.93
N GLU A 251 1.36 10.62 -6.90
CA GLU A 251 1.68 11.96 -7.40
C GLU A 251 0.62 12.53 -8.35
N GLY A 252 -0.47 11.81 -8.67
CA GLY A 252 -1.56 12.28 -9.54
C GLY A 252 -1.29 12.10 -11.05
N PHE A 253 -0.39 11.21 -11.44
CA PHE A 253 -0.15 10.88 -12.85
C PHE A 253 -0.93 9.64 -13.28
N LEU A 254 -1.66 9.74 -14.38
CA LEU A 254 -2.31 8.63 -15.06
C LEU A 254 -1.34 7.94 -16.04
N SER A 255 -1.34 6.62 -16.04
CA SER A 255 -0.61 5.79 -17.02
C SER A 255 -1.56 4.75 -17.57
N THR A 256 -1.55 4.56 -18.90
CA THR A 256 -2.46 3.63 -19.59
C THR A 256 -1.72 2.53 -20.36
N ASP A 257 -0.41 2.40 -20.18
CA ASP A 257 0.42 1.36 -20.79
C ASP A 257 -0.04 -0.05 -20.38
N ALA A 258 -0.52 -0.21 -19.15
CA ALA A 258 -1.10 -1.46 -18.67
C ALA A 258 -2.29 -1.95 -19.51
N THR A 259 -3.04 -1.02 -20.12
CA THR A 259 -4.19 -1.34 -20.97
C THR A 259 -3.78 -2.18 -22.17
N SER A 260 -2.67 -1.81 -22.81
CA SER A 260 -2.25 -2.40 -24.08
C SER A 260 -1.87 -3.89 -23.98
N TYR A 261 -1.25 -4.30 -22.87
CA TYR A 261 -0.84 -5.69 -22.68
C TYR A 261 -1.81 -6.53 -21.83
N THR A 262 -2.79 -5.91 -21.16
CA THR A 262 -3.86 -6.63 -20.45
C THR A 262 -5.09 -6.85 -21.33
N ALA A 263 -5.37 -5.98 -22.30
CA ALA A 263 -6.44 -6.14 -23.29
C ALA A 263 -5.96 -6.77 -24.60
N ARG A 264 -5.22 -7.89 -24.53
CA ARG A 264 -4.60 -8.49 -25.73
C ARG A 264 -5.61 -8.89 -26.80
N SER A 265 -6.82 -9.33 -26.40
CA SER A 265 -7.92 -9.71 -27.30
C SER A 265 -8.57 -8.52 -27.99
N ALA A 266 -8.37 -7.31 -27.48
CA ALA A 266 -9.00 -6.09 -27.96
C ALA A 266 -7.98 -4.95 -28.13
N ARG A 267 -6.81 -5.23 -28.71
CA ARG A 267 -5.73 -4.23 -28.89
C ARG A 267 -6.21 -2.97 -29.58
N ASP A 268 -6.97 -3.11 -30.68
CA ASP A 268 -7.48 -1.94 -31.41
C ASP A 268 -8.45 -1.11 -30.56
N ALA A 269 -9.25 -1.76 -29.70
CA ALA A 269 -10.14 -1.07 -28.80
C ALA A 269 -9.38 -0.35 -27.68
N ALA A 270 -8.30 -0.96 -27.16
CA ALA A 270 -7.42 -0.34 -26.18
C ALA A 270 -6.73 0.92 -26.76
N VAL A 271 -6.28 0.87 -28.02
CA VAL A 271 -5.70 2.03 -28.70
C VAL A 271 -6.74 3.13 -28.91
N ARG A 272 -7.97 2.78 -29.32
CA ARG A 272 -9.06 3.76 -29.46
C ARG A 272 -9.41 4.43 -28.13
N TYR A 273 -9.47 3.65 -27.05
CA TYR A 273 -9.67 4.18 -25.69
C TYR A 273 -8.57 5.18 -25.32
N GLN A 274 -7.29 4.81 -25.51
CA GLN A 274 -6.15 5.70 -25.23
C GLN A 274 -6.18 6.96 -26.10
N GLN A 275 -6.57 6.85 -27.37
CA GLN A 275 -6.68 7.98 -28.28
C GLN A 275 -7.77 8.94 -27.84
N ARG A 276 -8.92 8.41 -27.39
CA ARG A 276 -10.00 9.26 -26.87
C ARG A 276 -9.58 10.04 -25.64
N LEU A 277 -8.81 9.42 -24.73
CA LEU A 277 -8.23 10.15 -23.60
C LEU A 277 -7.19 11.20 -24.04
N ALA A 278 -6.40 10.90 -25.07
CA ALA A 278 -5.44 11.84 -25.63
C ALA A 278 -6.16 13.07 -26.21
N ASP A 279 -7.25 12.87 -26.94
CA ASP A 279 -8.03 13.94 -27.56
C ASP A 279 -8.64 14.87 -26.50
N LEU A 280 -9.11 14.32 -25.37
CA LEU A 280 -9.67 15.12 -24.26
C LEU A 280 -8.67 16.11 -23.67
N VAL A 281 -7.39 15.74 -23.60
CA VAL A 281 -6.35 16.56 -22.94
C VAL A 281 -5.39 17.24 -23.92
N GLY A 282 -5.64 17.15 -25.23
CA GLY A 282 -4.72 17.59 -26.27
C GLY A 282 -3.36 16.86 -26.23
N GLY A 283 -3.36 15.62 -25.75
CA GLY A 283 -2.22 14.73 -25.63
C GLY A 283 -1.96 13.92 -26.89
N ARG A 284 -1.19 12.83 -26.76
CA ARG A 284 -0.98 11.86 -27.84
C ARG A 284 -0.75 10.46 -27.30
N VAL A 285 -1.01 9.47 -28.14
CA VAL A 285 -0.67 8.07 -27.88
C VAL A 285 0.71 7.78 -28.46
N VAL A 286 1.63 7.27 -27.64
CA VAL A 286 3.01 6.97 -28.04
C VAL A 286 3.30 5.48 -27.82
N GLN A 287 4.00 4.84 -28.75
CA GLN A 287 4.48 3.48 -28.58
C GLN A 287 5.60 3.44 -27.54
N ARG A 288 5.43 2.67 -26.45
CA ARG A 288 6.47 2.53 -25.42
C ARG A 288 7.55 1.52 -25.82
N SER A 289 7.11 0.34 -26.24
CA SER A 289 7.91 -0.76 -26.78
C SER A 289 7.00 -1.78 -27.45
N GLU A 290 7.52 -2.75 -28.19
CA GLU A 290 6.72 -3.84 -28.77
C GLU A 290 5.99 -4.66 -27.70
N VAL A 291 6.58 -4.78 -26.50
CA VAL A 291 6.03 -5.57 -25.38
C VAL A 291 4.97 -4.81 -24.58
N ASN A 292 5.20 -3.53 -24.30
CA ASN A 292 4.32 -2.73 -23.42
C ASN A 292 3.23 -1.99 -24.18
N GLY A 293 3.32 -1.93 -25.52
CA GLY A 293 2.31 -1.31 -26.36
C GLY A 293 2.25 0.22 -26.28
N PRO A 294 1.23 0.82 -26.91
CA PRO A 294 0.98 2.25 -26.87
C PRO A 294 0.47 2.71 -25.49
N TYR A 295 0.63 3.99 -25.18
CA TYR A 295 0.11 4.62 -23.97
C TYR A 295 -0.12 6.12 -24.13
N LEU A 296 -0.98 6.66 -23.27
CA LEU A 296 -1.34 8.08 -23.22
C LEU A 296 -0.18 8.93 -22.66
N THR A 297 0.10 10.04 -23.35
CA THR A 297 1.10 11.04 -22.95
C THR A 297 0.61 12.46 -23.18
N THR A 298 1.29 13.44 -22.58
CA THR A 298 1.13 14.87 -22.86
C THR A 298 1.45 15.21 -24.32
N ARG A 299 1.12 16.42 -24.78
CA ARG A 299 1.33 16.86 -26.17
C ARG A 299 2.77 16.68 -26.68
N ASP A 300 3.76 16.88 -25.82
CA ASP A 300 5.18 16.67 -26.11
C ASP A 300 5.58 15.19 -26.19
N GLY A 301 4.68 14.28 -25.78
CA GLY A 301 4.84 12.84 -25.56
C GLY A 301 6.02 12.40 -24.75
N ARG A 302 6.44 13.22 -23.79
CA ARG A 302 7.52 12.88 -22.85
C ARG A 302 6.99 12.55 -21.46
N SER A 303 5.81 13.07 -21.12
CA SER A 303 5.26 12.97 -19.76
C SER A 303 3.92 12.26 -19.74
N ASN A 304 3.62 11.64 -18.61
CA ASN A 304 2.28 11.12 -18.33
C ASN A 304 1.31 12.27 -18.06
N VAL A 305 0.04 12.03 -18.38
CA VAL A 305 -1.02 13.01 -18.17
C VAL A 305 -1.34 13.12 -16.67
N ARG A 306 -1.54 14.36 -16.22
CA ARG A 306 -1.96 14.69 -14.86
C ARG A 306 -3.46 14.44 -14.72
N LEU A 307 -3.90 13.94 -13.57
CA LEU A 307 -5.31 13.68 -13.31
C LEU A 307 -6.14 14.98 -13.36
N GLU A 308 -5.53 16.11 -12.98
CA GLU A 308 -6.10 17.45 -13.03
C GLU A 308 -6.43 17.92 -14.46
N ALA A 309 -5.87 17.29 -15.50
CA ALA A 309 -6.22 17.59 -16.89
C ALA A 309 -7.47 16.84 -17.37
N LEU A 310 -7.92 15.83 -16.61
CA LEU A 310 -9.10 15.01 -16.92
C LEU A 310 -10.25 15.26 -15.95
N LEU A 311 -9.96 15.47 -14.67
CA LEU A 311 -10.96 15.62 -13.62
C LEU A 311 -10.93 17.03 -13.00
N PRO A 312 -12.11 17.66 -12.82
CA PRO A 312 -13.45 17.10 -13.06
C PRO A 312 -13.99 17.28 -14.48
N GLU A 313 -13.38 18.14 -15.32
CA GLU A 313 -13.98 18.67 -16.54
C GLU A 313 -14.34 17.61 -17.59
N HIS A 314 -13.53 16.56 -17.70
CA HIS A 314 -13.72 15.47 -18.68
C HIS A 314 -14.20 14.16 -18.05
N ALA A 315 -14.70 14.19 -16.80
CA ALA A 315 -15.14 12.98 -16.09
C ALA A 315 -16.18 12.18 -16.88
N GLU A 316 -17.17 12.85 -17.48
CA GLU A 316 -18.23 12.18 -18.25
C GLU A 316 -17.70 11.59 -19.56
N ALA A 317 -16.81 12.32 -20.24
CA ALA A 317 -16.23 11.87 -21.49
C ALA A 317 -15.24 10.71 -21.28
N TRP A 318 -14.53 10.69 -20.16
CA TRP A 318 -13.69 9.57 -19.76
C TRP A 318 -14.54 8.35 -19.42
N GLU A 319 -15.62 8.50 -18.64
CA GLU A 319 -16.55 7.40 -18.38
C GLU A 319 -17.13 6.81 -19.67
N ALA A 320 -17.56 7.64 -20.62
CA ALA A 320 -18.04 7.18 -21.92
C ALA A 320 -16.98 6.40 -22.70
N ALA A 321 -15.71 6.84 -22.67
CA ALA A 321 -14.61 6.12 -23.28
C ALA A 321 -14.35 4.76 -22.61
N VAL A 322 -14.53 4.67 -21.28
CA VAL A 322 -14.46 3.39 -20.55
C VAL A 322 -15.61 2.47 -20.94
N ALA A 323 -16.84 2.97 -21.01
CA ALA A 323 -18.01 2.19 -21.39
C ALA A 323 -17.88 1.59 -22.79
N GLU A 324 -17.51 2.40 -23.79
CA GLU A 324 -17.27 1.94 -25.17
C GLU A 324 -16.14 0.89 -25.22
N PHE A 325 -15.11 1.04 -24.39
CA PHE A 325 -14.02 0.08 -24.35
C PHE A 325 -14.44 -1.26 -23.71
N ILE A 326 -15.22 -1.22 -22.64
CA ILE A 326 -15.79 -2.41 -22.00
C ILE A 326 -16.72 -3.15 -22.95
N GLU A 327 -17.57 -2.45 -23.71
CA GLU A 327 -18.42 -3.05 -24.72
C GLU A 327 -17.58 -3.78 -25.79
N ALA A 328 -16.50 -3.15 -26.26
CA ALA A 328 -15.58 -3.79 -27.20
C ALA A 328 -14.83 -4.99 -26.59
N LEU A 329 -14.53 -4.97 -25.29
CA LEU A 329 -13.92 -6.10 -24.59
C LEU A 329 -14.87 -7.30 -24.48
N GLN A 330 -16.15 -7.04 -24.23
CA GLN A 330 -17.19 -8.08 -24.17
C GLN A 330 -17.48 -8.72 -25.53
N GLN A 331 -17.28 -7.98 -26.62
CA GLN A 331 -17.45 -8.46 -28.00
C GLN A 331 -16.20 -9.13 -28.58
N ALA A 332 -15.04 -8.98 -27.93
CA ALA A 332 -13.79 -9.52 -28.42
C ALA A 332 -13.75 -11.06 -28.29
N PRO A 333 -13.31 -11.79 -29.33
CA PRO A 333 -13.17 -13.24 -29.23
C PRO A 333 -12.15 -13.61 -28.15
N ALA A 334 -12.42 -14.68 -27.40
CA ALA A 334 -11.46 -15.23 -26.46
C ALA A 334 -10.18 -15.60 -27.24
N ILE A 335 -9.03 -15.06 -26.83
CA ILE A 335 -7.75 -15.53 -27.35
C ILE A 335 -7.57 -16.94 -26.80
N ALA A 336 -7.48 -17.93 -27.69
CA ALA A 336 -6.91 -19.23 -27.33
C ALA A 336 -5.46 -18.99 -26.93
N ASP A 337 -5.12 -19.26 -25.66
CA ASP A 337 -3.75 -19.18 -25.17
C ASP A 337 -2.86 -20.00 -26.11
N ALA A 338 -1.94 -19.33 -26.80
CA ALA A 338 -0.87 -19.98 -27.54
C ALA A 338 0.23 -20.32 -26.52
N ASP A 339 0.58 -21.60 -26.48
CA ASP A 339 1.67 -22.23 -25.71
C ASP A 339 2.99 -21.41 -25.70
#